data_AF-A0A1G0EB36-F1
#
_entry.id   AF-A0A1G0EB36-F1
#
_cell.length_a   1.000
_cell.length_b   1.000
_cell.length_c   1.000
_cell.angle_alpha   90.00
_cell.angle_beta   90.00
_cell.angle_gamma   90.00
#
_symmetry.space_group_name_H-M   'P 1'
#
loop_
_entity.id
_entity.type
_entity.pdbx_description
1 polymer ?
#
loop_
_entity_poly.entity_id
_entity_poly.type
_entity_poly.pdbx_seq_one_letter_code
_entity_poly.pdbx_strand_id
1 'polypeptide(L)'
;MSHTKKIELVIHTTDDHVSPQPLRHSVQKALEHYFEKLGTASIKNLYETVLTEIEAPLLHAVLKHTRDNQSKSAIILGLSRGTFRKKLKQHGLIKSRKK
;
A
#
# COMPACT_ATOMS: atom_id res chain seq x y z
N MET A 1 -19.91 26.34 48.72
CA MET A 1 -20.70 27.04 47.70
C MET A 1 -19.94 28.33 47.39
N SER A 2 -19.43 28.66 46.21
CA SER A 2 -19.63 28.19 44.84
C SER A 2 -18.31 28.41 44.08
N HIS A 3 -17.78 27.38 43.42
CA HIS A 3 -17.64 27.29 41.96
C HIS A 3 -17.35 28.59 41.21
N THR A 4 -16.12 28.75 40.76
CA THR A 4 -15.82 29.05 39.34
C THR A 4 -14.41 28.54 39.00
N LYS A 5 -14.34 27.45 38.25
CA LYS A 5 -13.16 27.10 37.45
C LYS A 5 -12.96 28.22 36.42
N LYS A 6 -11.83 28.91 36.46
CA LYS A 6 -11.36 29.75 35.35
C LYS A 6 -10.26 28.98 34.64
N ILE A 7 -10.56 28.72 33.38
CA ILE A 7 -9.81 27.93 32.41
C ILE A 7 -8.64 28.78 31.95
N GLU A 8 -7.42 28.25 32.02
CA GLU A 8 -6.28 28.80 31.28
C GLU A 8 -5.59 27.65 30.54
N LEU A 9 -6.13 27.44 29.33
CA LEU A 9 -5.48 26.99 28.11
C LEU A 9 -4.22 26.13 28.29
N VAL A 10 -4.42 24.82 28.51
CA VAL A 10 -3.39 23.84 28.15
C VAL A 10 -3.36 23.79 26.62
N ILE A 11 -2.35 24.44 26.05
CA ILE A 11 -2.04 24.33 24.64
C ILE A 11 -1.51 22.90 24.41
N HIS A 12 -2.40 21.93 24.21
CA HIS A 12 -2.03 20.71 23.51
C HIS A 12 -1.93 21.09 22.03
N THR A 13 -0.79 21.63 21.62
CA THR A 13 -0.39 21.57 20.22
C THR A 13 -0.11 20.12 19.88
N THR A 14 -1.15 19.31 19.69
CA THR A 14 -1.07 18.19 18.73
C THR A 14 -1.11 18.83 17.36
N ASP A 15 -0.01 19.49 17.00
CA ASP A 15 0.24 19.84 15.62
C ASP A 15 0.66 18.54 14.93
N ASP A 16 -0.34 17.69 14.66
CA ASP A 16 -0.21 16.45 13.90
C ASP A 16 -0.01 16.80 12.42
N HIS A 17 1.04 17.55 12.12
CA HIS A 17 1.65 17.54 10.81
C HIS A 17 2.34 16.19 10.62
N VAL A 18 1.54 15.13 10.44
CA VAL A 18 2.01 13.84 9.94
C VAL A 18 2.49 14.08 8.51
N SER A 19 3.75 14.50 8.38
CA SER A 19 4.41 14.54 7.09
C SER A 19 4.26 13.16 6.44
N PRO A 20 3.89 13.07 5.16
CA PRO A 20 3.65 11.79 4.52
C PRO A 20 4.93 10.95 4.61
N GLN A 21 4.87 9.91 5.44
CA GLN A 21 5.98 9.00 5.65
C GLN A 21 6.32 8.29 4.33
N PRO A 22 7.60 8.09 4.00
CA PRO A 22 7.99 7.34 2.81
C PRO A 22 7.41 5.92 2.82
N LEU A 23 6.98 5.42 1.66
CA LEU A 23 6.43 4.06 1.51
C LEU A 23 7.36 2.99 2.10
N ARG A 24 8.68 3.17 1.96
CA ARG A 24 9.69 2.28 2.55
C ARG A 24 9.52 2.07 4.05
N HIS A 25 9.09 3.09 4.79
CA HIS A 25 8.90 3.00 6.23
C HIS A 25 7.66 2.16 6.57
N SER A 26 6.57 2.32 5.80
CA SER A 26 5.37 1.49 5.96
C SER A 26 5.65 0.01 5.64
N VAL A 27 6.45 -0.26 4.60
CA VAL A 27 6.88 -1.64 4.26
C VAL A 27 7.74 -2.22 5.39
N GLN A 28 8.72 -1.46 5.90
CA GLN A 28 9.57 -1.89 7.01
C GLN A 28 8.73 -2.27 8.23
N LYS A 29 7.83 -1.38 8.68
CA LYS A 29 6.98 -1.63 9.84
C LYS A 29 6.06 -2.84 9.67
N ALA A 30 5.53 -3.05 8.46
CA ALA A 30 4.71 -4.22 8.15
C ALA A 30 5.51 -5.53 8.25
N LEU A 31 6.77 -5.53 7.79
CA LEU A 31 7.65 -6.69 7.87
C LEU A 31 8.11 -6.99 9.30
N GLU A 32 8.44 -5.96 10.09
CA GLU A 32 8.76 -6.09 11.51
C GLU A 32 7.61 -6.79 12.26
N HIS A 33 6.39 -6.29 12.09
CA HIS A 33 5.19 -6.91 12.67
C HIS A 33 4.93 -8.34 12.15
N TYR A 34 5.24 -8.61 10.88
CA TYR A 34 5.10 -9.95 10.30
C TYR A 34 6.07 -10.95 10.95
N PHE A 35 7.33 -10.57 11.14
CA PHE A 35 8.33 -11.42 11.77
C PHE A 35 8.08 -11.64 13.26
N GLU A 36 7.60 -10.63 13.98
CA GLU A 36 7.20 -10.78 15.40
C GLU A 36 6.11 -11.85 15.58
N LYS A 37 5.17 -11.95 14.63
CA LYS A 37 4.06 -12.91 14.67
C LYS A 37 4.42 -14.31 14.20
N LEU A 38 5.52 -14.46 13.48
CA LEU A 38 5.89 -15.72 12.83
C LEU A 38 6.36 -16.80 13.83
N GLY A 39 6.91 -16.40 14.98
CA GLY A 39 7.42 -17.34 15.98
C GLY A 39 8.56 -18.21 15.44
N THR A 40 8.41 -19.55 15.50
CA THR A 40 9.43 -20.53 15.06
C THR A 40 9.17 -21.15 13.69
N ALA A 41 8.12 -20.71 12.98
CA ALA A 41 7.77 -21.26 11.68
C ALA A 41 8.80 -20.86 10.60
N SER A 42 9.22 -21.80 9.76
CA SER A 42 10.12 -21.50 8.63
C SER A 42 9.37 -20.76 7.51
N ILE A 43 9.86 -19.62 7.05
CA ILE A 43 9.28 -18.90 5.90
C ILE A 43 9.89 -19.43 4.60
N LYS A 44 9.05 -19.60 3.58
CA LYS A 44 9.46 -19.82 2.20
C LYS A 44 8.79 -18.77 1.31
N ASN A 45 9.48 -18.36 0.26
CA ASN A 45 8.96 -17.46 -0.79
C ASN A 45 8.52 -16.06 -0.31
N LEU A 46 9.07 -15.54 0.80
CA LEU A 46 8.70 -14.22 1.34
C LEU A 46 8.82 -13.10 0.30
N TYR A 47 9.86 -13.13 -0.54
CA TYR A 47 10.04 -12.14 -1.61
C TYR A 47 8.84 -12.09 -2.55
N GLU A 48 8.35 -13.24 -3.01
CA GLU A 48 7.19 -13.31 -3.91
C GLU A 48 5.90 -12.89 -3.20
N THR A 49 5.75 -13.28 -1.91
CA THR A 49 4.61 -12.85 -1.08
C THR A 49 4.57 -11.33 -0.98
N VAL A 50 5.68 -10.71 -0.57
CA VAL A 50 5.77 -9.24 -0.44
C VAL A 50 5.57 -8.57 -1.79
N LEU A 51 6.20 -9.08 -2.85
CA LEU A 51 6.05 -8.53 -4.20
C LEU A 51 4.57 -8.57 -4.65
N THR A 52 3.85 -9.65 -4.34
CA THR A 52 2.43 -9.79 -4.68
C THR A 52 1.57 -8.77 -3.94
N GLU A 53 1.81 -8.59 -2.63
CA GLU A 53 1.09 -7.63 -1.78
C GLU A 53 1.30 -6.18 -2.22
N ILE A 54 2.48 -5.82 -2.75
CA ILE A 54 2.75 -4.46 -3.23
C ILE A 54 2.32 -4.23 -4.68
N GLU A 55 2.43 -5.25 -5.54
CA GLU A 55 2.13 -5.08 -6.97
C GLU A 55 0.64 -4.89 -7.23
N ALA A 56 -0.23 -5.67 -6.58
CA ALA A 56 -1.67 -5.55 -6.75
C ALA A 56 -2.21 -4.12 -6.49
N PRO A 57 -1.93 -3.47 -5.34
CA PRO A 57 -2.38 -2.11 -5.07
C PRO A 57 -1.73 -1.07 -5.99
N LEU A 58 -0.46 -1.26 -6.39
CA LEU A 58 0.20 -0.39 -7.36
C LEU A 58 -0.52 -0.41 -8.72
N LEU A 59 -0.79 -1.61 -9.25
CA LEU A 59 -1.48 -1.78 -10.53
C LEU A 59 -2.90 -1.20 -10.47
N HIS A 60 -3.62 -1.45 -9.38
CA HIS A 60 -4.97 -0.92 -9.18
C HIS A 60 -4.99 0.61 -9.10
N ALA A 61 -4.05 1.21 -8.35
CA ALA A 61 -3.97 2.67 -8.21
C ALA A 61 -3.71 3.36 -9.56
N VAL A 62 -2.83 2.81 -10.39
CA VAL A 62 -2.53 3.37 -11.72
C VAL A 62 -3.68 3.15 -12.70
N LEU A 63 -4.35 1.99 -12.67
CA LEU A 63 -5.57 1.78 -13.45
C LEU A 63 -6.64 2.82 -13.09
N LYS A 64 -6.90 3.00 -11.80
CA LYS A 64 -7.84 4.01 -11.31
C LYS A 64 -7.44 5.43 -11.74
N HIS A 65 -6.16 5.78 -11.59
CA HIS A 65 -5.62 7.09 -12.00
C HIS A 65 -5.80 7.35 -13.51
N THR A 66 -5.69 6.29 -14.33
CA THR A 66 -5.83 6.39 -15.79
C THR A 66 -7.22 6.05 -16.31
N ARG A 67 -8.22 5.90 -15.44
CA ARG A 67 -9.60 5.49 -15.79
C ARG A 67 -9.62 4.20 -16.63
N ASP A 68 -8.91 3.20 -16.12
CA ASP A 68 -8.75 1.86 -16.71
C ASP A 68 -8.07 1.83 -18.10
N ASN A 69 -7.40 2.92 -18.50
CA ASN A 69 -6.62 2.94 -19.73
C ASN A 69 -5.31 2.17 -19.55
N GLN A 70 -5.32 0.90 -19.95
CA GLN A 70 -4.18 0.00 -19.79
C GLN A 70 -2.91 0.45 -20.54
N SER A 71 -3.06 1.08 -21.71
CA SER A 71 -1.90 1.55 -22.47
C SER A 71 -1.21 2.70 -21.73
N LYS A 72 -1.98 3.67 -21.22
CA LYS A 72 -1.44 4.77 -20.40
C LYS A 72 -0.87 4.26 -19.08
N SER A 73 -1.54 3.30 -18.43
CA SER A 73 -1.04 2.66 -17.20
C SER A 73 0.33 2.01 -17.40
N ALA A 74 0.48 1.23 -18.48
CA ALA A 74 1.73 0.56 -18.80
C ALA A 74 2.88 1.56 -19.03
N ILE A 75 2.60 2.68 -19.71
CA ILE A 75 3.57 3.77 -19.91
C ILE A 75 3.99 4.39 -18.58
N ILE A 76 3.02 4.74 -17.71
CA ILE A 76 3.29 5.31 -16.37
C ILE A 76 4.16 4.38 -15.52
N LEU A 77 3.90 3.08 -15.59
CA LEU A 77 4.65 2.07 -14.85
C LEU A 77 5.98 1.67 -15.52
N GLY A 78 6.28 2.19 -16.72
CA GLY A 78 7.48 1.80 -17.48
C GLY A 78 7.48 0.34 -17.93
N LEU A 79 6.31 -0.25 -18.14
CA LEU A 79 6.14 -1.66 -18.53
C LEU A 79 5.74 -1.79 -20.00
N SER A 80 6.19 -2.88 -20.64
CA SER A 80 5.60 -3.27 -21.92
C SER A 80 4.11 -3.61 -21.72
N ARG A 81 3.27 -3.33 -22.73
CA ARG A 81 1.84 -3.67 -22.69
C ARG A 81 1.61 -5.16 -22.43
N GLY A 82 2.46 -6.04 -22.97
CA GLY A 82 2.40 -7.48 -22.74
C GLY A 82 2.65 -7.85 -21.27
N THR A 83 3.70 -7.28 -20.69
CA THR A 83 4.06 -7.47 -19.28
C THR A 83 2.97 -6.94 -18.35
N PHE A 84 2.48 -5.73 -18.58
CA PHE A 84 1.41 -5.13 -17.79
C PHE A 84 0.15 -6.00 -17.80
N ARG A 85 -0.28 -6.44 -18.99
CA ARG A 85 -1.47 -7.31 -19.10
C ARG A 85 -1.28 -8.66 -18.43
N LYS A 86 -0.07 -9.24 -18.46
CA LYS A 86 0.24 -10.49 -17.73
C LYS A 86 0.08 -10.28 -16.22
N LYS A 87 0.63 -9.17 -15.68
CA LYS A 87 0.49 -8.81 -14.26
C LYS A 87 -0.96 -8.58 -13.86
N LEU A 88 -1.76 -7.87 -14.67
CA LEU A 88 -3.19 -7.69 -14.39
C LEU A 88 -3.96 -9.01 -14.28
N LYS A 89 -3.61 -10.02 -15.09
CA LYS A 89 -4.21 -11.36 -14.98
C LYS A 89 -3.74 -12.09 -13.72
N GLN A 90 -2.44 -12.04 -13.42
CA GLN A 90 -1.86 -12.67 -12.23
C GLN A 90 -2.53 -12.18 -10.94
N HIS A 91 -2.83 -10.87 -10.88
CA HIS A 91 -3.48 -10.23 -9.73
C HIS A 91 -5.02 -10.20 -9.81
N GLY A 92 -5.63 -10.93 -10.77
CA GLY A 92 -7.09 -11.03 -10.88
C GLY A 92 -7.83 -9.74 -11.28
N LEU A 93 -7.11 -8.72 -11.74
CA LEU A 93 -7.67 -7.41 -12.12
C LEU A 93 -8.38 -7.44 -13.48
N ILE A 94 -8.08 -8.43 -14.32
CA ILE A 94 -8.78 -8.68 -15.59
C ILE A 94 -9.02 -10.17 -15.80
N LYS A 95 -10.11 -10.51 -16.49
CA LYS A 95 -10.43 -11.91 -16.81
C LYS A 95 -9.42 -12.49 -17.80
N SER A 96 -8.98 -13.72 -17.56
CA SER A 96 -8.38 -14.53 -18.63
C SER A 96 -9.51 -15.01 -19.55
N ARG A 97 -9.47 -14.63 -20.83
CA ARG A 97 -10.43 -15.12 -21.81
C ARG A 97 -10.28 -16.65 -21.88
N LYS A 98 -11.35 -17.39 -21.54
CA LYS A 98 -11.39 -18.85 -21.71
C LYS A 98 -11.22 -19.14 -23.21
N LYS A 99 -10.30 -20.04 -23.54
CA LYS A 99 -10.14 -20.59 -24.89
C LYS A 99 -11.16 -21.69 -25.09
#